data_AF-A0A451D880-F1
#
_entry.id   AF-A0A451D880-F1
#
_cell.length_a   1.000
_cell.length_b   1.000
_cell.length_c   1.000
_cell.angle_alpha   90.00
_cell.angle_beta   90.00
_cell.angle_gamma   90.00
#
_symmetry.space_group_name_H-M   'P 1'
#
loop_
_entity.id
_entity.type
_entity.pdbx_description
1 polymer ?
#
loop_
_entity_poly.entity_id
_entity_poly.type
_entity_poly.pdbx_seq_one_letter_code
_entity_poly.pdbx_strand_id
1 'polypeptide(L)'
;MQKTLNSLKVEFNSFSYFYRIILSVLISVSLMICIWDACFYKIIGTSLDANHSFFKKLSLSISLPLDSEPIETENSVIDEDLPKDEFDNDIPDEIETHDYIVSSGDTLSNILNQYGIEIADIRQLVKADPHLYNVKIGQKFSWTLNNSSQLKSVTWERSRRESRRYDRVQDRFKLSVLLKTGKWQRDILTVIVNGSFIKSAKLAGLSNSEIAEVIKSLQWQIDFRKLRDGDDFRVLTMREILDGQRQQSELIGVRLSSSGKNYYAIRASDGKFYDRSGSGLTSGFMRFPTVRRYRISSHFDPRRANPVTGRIAPHKGVDFAVPIGTPILSIGDGEVMVSKCSSTAGNYVAIRHGRQYMTRYMHLKTLLVKPGDRVKRGQCIAFSGNTGRSTGPHVHFEIWINNHAVNPLTARLPCMRGITGEARRNYLDRVNKTIMQFNKR
;
A
#
# COMPACT_ATOMS: atom_id res chain seq x y z
N MET A 1 -17.82 -31.70 -41.49
CA MET A 1 -17.69 -31.28 -40.07
C MET A 1 -17.91 -32.39 -39.05
N GLN A 2 -18.86 -33.32 -39.23
CA GLN A 2 -19.11 -34.37 -38.21
C GLN A 2 -17.95 -35.37 -38.02
N LYS A 3 -17.25 -35.77 -39.11
CA LYS A 3 -16.09 -36.67 -39.00
C LYS A 3 -14.90 -36.05 -38.24
N THR A 4 -14.66 -34.75 -38.39
CA THR A 4 -13.57 -34.03 -37.71
C THR A 4 -13.88 -33.75 -36.23
N LEU A 5 -15.14 -33.55 -35.88
CA LEU A 5 -15.57 -33.43 -34.48
C LEU A 5 -15.46 -34.76 -33.72
N ASN A 6 -15.71 -35.87 -34.40
CA ASN A 6 -15.63 -37.19 -33.79
C ASN A 6 -14.16 -37.64 -33.57
N SER A 7 -13.22 -37.28 -34.45
CA SER A 7 -11.79 -37.57 -34.23
C SER A 7 -11.19 -36.79 -33.05
N LEU A 8 -11.54 -35.50 -32.93
CA LEU A 8 -11.10 -34.66 -31.79
C LEU A 8 -11.65 -35.16 -30.44
N LYS A 9 -12.87 -35.71 -30.42
CA LYS A 9 -13.43 -36.33 -29.20
C LYS A 9 -12.68 -37.59 -28.77
N VAL A 10 -12.23 -38.40 -29.73
CA VAL A 10 -11.48 -39.63 -29.44
C VAL A 10 -10.09 -39.30 -28.89
N GLU A 11 -9.40 -38.30 -29.45
CA GLU A 11 -8.10 -37.82 -28.93
C GLU A 11 -8.23 -37.12 -27.58
N PHE A 12 -9.23 -36.25 -27.37
CA PHE A 12 -9.43 -35.62 -26.06
C PHE A 12 -9.69 -36.66 -24.95
N ASN A 13 -10.32 -37.78 -25.32
CA ASN A 13 -10.62 -38.88 -24.41
C ASN A 13 -9.47 -39.88 -24.20
N SER A 14 -8.31 -39.71 -24.82
CA SER A 14 -7.11 -40.53 -24.56
C SER A 14 -6.19 -39.92 -23.49
N PHE A 15 -6.37 -38.64 -23.14
CA PHE A 15 -5.56 -37.96 -22.12
C PHE A 15 -6.02 -38.25 -20.68
N SER A 16 -5.08 -38.21 -19.73
CA SER A 16 -5.38 -38.31 -18.29
C SER A 16 -6.26 -37.15 -17.79
N TYR A 17 -7.06 -37.39 -16.74
CA TYR A 17 -8.06 -36.44 -16.20
C TYR A 17 -7.48 -35.04 -15.93
N PHE A 18 -6.25 -34.98 -15.41
CA PHE A 18 -5.57 -33.71 -15.12
C PHE A 18 -5.28 -32.89 -16.38
N TYR A 19 -4.82 -33.53 -17.47
CA TYR A 19 -4.52 -32.87 -18.73
C TYR A 19 -5.77 -32.36 -19.46
N ARG A 20 -6.91 -33.06 -19.31
CA ARG A 20 -8.19 -32.60 -19.86
C ARG A 20 -8.66 -31.30 -19.21
N ILE A 21 -8.46 -31.16 -17.90
CA ILE A 21 -8.80 -29.91 -17.19
C ILE A 21 -7.93 -28.77 -17.70
N ILE A 22 -6.62 -28.98 -17.82
CA ILE A 22 -5.70 -27.95 -18.32
C ILE A 22 -6.07 -27.52 -19.73
N LEU A 23 -6.29 -28.47 -20.64
CA LEU A 23 -6.62 -28.16 -22.03
C LEU A 23 -7.98 -27.46 -22.16
N SER A 24 -8.97 -27.83 -21.34
CA SER A 24 -10.27 -27.16 -21.29
C SER A 24 -10.15 -25.71 -20.81
N VAL A 25 -9.32 -25.47 -19.78
CA VAL A 25 -9.05 -24.12 -19.28
C VAL A 25 -8.35 -23.29 -20.35
N LEU A 26 -7.34 -23.84 -21.03
CA LEU A 26 -6.57 -23.14 -22.06
C LEU A 26 -7.44 -22.73 -23.26
N ILE A 27 -8.31 -23.62 -23.72
CA ILE A 27 -9.27 -23.34 -24.79
C ILE A 27 -10.28 -22.27 -24.34
N SER A 28 -10.77 -22.32 -23.10
CA SER A 28 -11.71 -21.32 -22.58
C SER A 28 -11.09 -19.93 -22.47
N VAL A 29 -9.82 -19.83 -22.08
CA VAL A 29 -9.08 -18.57 -21.99
C VAL A 29 -8.81 -18.01 -23.39
N SER A 30 -8.41 -18.86 -24.34
CA SER A 30 -8.25 -18.47 -25.74
C SER A 30 -9.54 -17.91 -26.34
N LEU A 31 -10.68 -18.57 -26.11
CA LEU A 31 -12.00 -18.10 -26.55
C LEU A 31 -12.39 -16.77 -25.90
N MET A 32 -12.10 -16.60 -24.60
CA MET A 32 -12.33 -15.33 -23.90
C MET A 32 -11.49 -14.19 -24.48
N ILE A 33 -10.23 -14.43 -24.84
CA ILE A 33 -9.37 -13.42 -25.48
C ILE A 33 -9.93 -13.04 -26.86
N CYS A 34 -10.33 -14.00 -27.69
CA CYS A 34 -10.92 -13.71 -28.99
C CYS A 34 -12.24 -12.93 -28.88
N ILE A 35 -13.08 -13.23 -27.89
CA ILE A 35 -14.32 -12.49 -27.62
C ILE A 35 -14.01 -11.08 -27.10
N TRP A 36 -12.97 -10.92 -26.27
CA TRP A 36 -12.52 -9.64 -25.77
C TRP A 36 -12.04 -8.73 -26.89
N ASP A 37 -11.18 -9.23 -27.79
CA ASP A 37 -10.66 -8.46 -28.92
C ASP A 37 -11.78 -8.02 -29.89
N ALA A 38 -12.76 -8.90 -30.15
CA ALA A 38 -13.92 -8.57 -30.97
C ALA A 38 -14.81 -7.49 -30.33
N CYS A 39 -15.00 -7.53 -29.00
CA CYS A 39 -15.76 -6.51 -28.27
C CYS A 39 -15.01 -5.17 -28.21
N PHE A 40 -13.69 -5.19 -28.03
CA PHE A 40 -12.89 -3.97 -27.90
C PHE A 40 -12.82 -3.19 -29.23
N TYR A 41 -12.70 -3.89 -30.37
CA TYR A 41 -12.76 -3.25 -31.69
C TYR A 41 -14.13 -2.60 -31.97
N LYS A 42 -15.22 -3.19 -31.50
CA LYS A 42 -16.57 -2.64 -31.68
C LYS A 42 -16.81 -1.36 -30.85
N ILE A 43 -16.14 -1.23 -29.70
CA ILE A 43 -16.23 -0.05 -28.81
C ILE A 43 -15.41 1.13 -29.36
N ILE A 44 -14.28 0.87 -30.02
CA ILE A 44 -13.46 1.90 -30.66
C ILE A 44 -14.09 2.37 -31.98
N GLY A 45 -14.68 1.47 -32.77
CA GLY A 45 -15.38 1.82 -34.01
C GLY A 45 -16.56 2.77 -33.81
N THR A 46 -17.21 2.74 -32.64
CA THR A 46 -18.36 3.62 -32.32
C THR A 46 -17.98 4.98 -31.72
N SER A 47 -16.72 5.21 -31.34
CA SER A 47 -16.28 6.48 -30.72
C SER A 47 -15.47 7.40 -31.64
N LEU A 48 -15.15 6.96 -32.86
CA LEU A 48 -14.42 7.75 -33.86
C LEU A 48 -15.32 8.54 -34.84
N ASP A 49 -16.61 8.23 -34.94
CA ASP A 49 -17.55 8.92 -35.86
C ASP A 49 -18.14 10.24 -35.31
N ALA A 50 -17.84 10.63 -34.06
CA ALA A 50 -18.44 11.81 -33.44
C ALA A 50 -17.61 13.11 -33.52
N ASN A 51 -16.37 13.07 -34.04
CA ASN A 51 -15.50 14.26 -34.09
C ASN A 51 -15.16 14.74 -35.52
N HIS A 52 -15.81 14.19 -36.56
CA HIS A 52 -15.52 14.52 -37.95
C HIS A 52 -16.38 15.67 -38.52
N SER A 53 -16.52 16.79 -37.79
CA SER A 53 -17.22 17.97 -38.32
C SER A 53 -16.57 19.33 -38.04
N PHE A 54 -15.36 19.40 -37.48
CA PHE A 54 -14.77 20.69 -37.08
C PHE A 54 -13.53 21.17 -37.86
N PHE A 55 -12.98 20.41 -38.81
CA PHE A 55 -11.86 20.85 -39.65
C PHE A 55 -12.06 20.52 -41.12
N LYS A 56 -12.94 21.28 -41.79
CA LYS A 56 -13.01 21.34 -43.26
C LYS A 56 -13.10 22.79 -43.74
N LYS A 57 -11.98 23.48 -43.61
CA LYS A 57 -11.53 24.69 -44.32
C LYS A 57 -10.10 24.88 -43.80
N LEU A 58 -9.03 24.75 -44.56
CA LEU A 58 -8.78 25.29 -45.88
C LEU A 58 -7.53 24.54 -46.40
N SER A 59 -7.65 23.86 -47.54
CA SER A 59 -6.49 23.35 -48.28
C SER A 59 -6.09 24.38 -49.33
N LEU A 60 -4.81 24.74 -49.40
CA LEU A 60 -4.18 24.96 -50.69
C LEU A 60 -2.68 24.68 -50.62
N SER A 61 -2.27 23.80 -51.52
CA SER A 61 -0.91 23.49 -51.97
C SER A 61 -0.07 24.72 -52.29
N ILE A 62 1.26 24.61 -52.20
CA ILE A 62 2.20 24.83 -53.33
C ILE A 62 3.64 24.49 -52.91
N SER A 63 4.36 23.98 -53.89
CA SER A 63 5.72 23.43 -53.98
C SER A 63 6.88 24.43 -53.88
N LEU A 64 8.07 23.88 -53.61
CA LEU A 64 9.43 24.47 -53.71
C LEU A 64 9.70 25.24 -55.02
N PRO A 65 10.71 26.13 -55.00
CA PRO A 65 11.59 26.26 -56.17
C PRO A 65 13.10 26.34 -55.86
N LEU A 66 13.88 25.91 -56.87
CA LEU A 66 15.32 26.12 -57.10
C LEU A 66 15.60 27.49 -57.75
N ASP A 67 16.84 27.97 -57.56
CA ASP A 67 17.73 28.84 -58.37
C ASP A 67 17.16 29.83 -59.40
N SER A 68 17.58 31.11 -59.31
CA SER A 68 18.52 31.79 -60.25
C SER A 68 18.66 33.31 -59.95
N GLU A 69 19.87 33.83 -60.19
CA GLU A 69 20.46 35.17 -59.92
C GLU A 69 19.87 36.33 -60.77
N PRO A 70 20.51 37.53 -60.96
CA PRO A 70 21.50 38.33 -60.19
C PRO A 70 21.07 39.83 -60.06
N ILE A 71 21.93 40.72 -59.50
CA ILE A 71 22.32 42.06 -60.03
C ILE A 71 22.78 43.06 -58.93
N GLU A 72 24.07 43.39 -59.03
CA GLU A 72 24.78 44.70 -58.95
C GLU A 72 24.86 45.54 -57.66
N THR A 73 26.08 45.50 -57.09
CA THR A 73 27.04 46.60 -56.84
C THR A 73 26.56 48.04 -56.61
N GLU A 74 27.01 48.63 -55.49
CA GLU A 74 27.75 49.90 -55.51
C GLU A 74 28.72 50.07 -54.31
N ASN A 75 29.80 50.81 -54.59
CA ASN A 75 31.12 50.90 -53.94
C ASN A 75 31.17 51.58 -52.56
N SER A 76 32.20 51.25 -51.75
CA SER A 76 33.36 52.16 -51.53
C SER A 76 34.44 51.55 -50.62
N VAL A 77 35.68 51.58 -51.13
CA VAL A 77 36.97 51.26 -50.49
C VAL A 77 37.42 52.39 -49.56
N ILE A 78 37.97 52.07 -48.37
CA ILE A 78 39.11 52.77 -47.74
C ILE A 78 39.93 51.73 -46.94
N ASP A 79 41.20 51.55 -47.31
CA ASP A 79 42.28 50.95 -46.50
C ASP A 79 42.75 51.95 -45.42
N GLU A 80 43.09 51.51 -44.20
CA GLU A 80 44.30 51.94 -43.46
C GLU A 80 44.51 51.21 -42.11
N ASP A 81 45.76 51.21 -41.67
CA ASP A 81 46.46 50.35 -40.71
C ASP A 81 46.12 50.45 -39.18
N LEU A 82 46.27 49.29 -38.50
CA LEU A 82 46.75 49.04 -37.10
C LEU A 82 45.96 49.61 -35.88
N PRO A 83 46.04 49.03 -34.65
CA PRO A 83 46.97 47.99 -34.14
C PRO A 83 46.30 46.74 -33.52
N LYS A 84 47.12 45.71 -33.24
CA LYS A 84 46.79 44.60 -32.32
C LYS A 84 46.84 45.13 -30.89
N ASP A 85 45.71 45.14 -30.19
CA ASP A 85 45.69 45.33 -28.74
C ASP A 85 45.76 43.99 -28.02
N GLU A 86 46.89 43.80 -27.33
CA GLU A 86 47.18 42.73 -26.39
C GLU A 86 46.36 42.91 -25.09
N PHE A 87 45.06 42.60 -25.11
CA PHE A 87 44.30 42.44 -23.87
C PHE A 87 43.20 41.39 -24.04
N ASP A 88 43.61 40.13 -24.17
CA ASP A 88 42.71 38.98 -24.00
C ASP A 88 43.47 37.80 -23.37
N ASN A 89 44.03 38.05 -22.19
CA ASN A 89 44.49 37.01 -21.27
C ASN A 89 43.93 37.36 -19.90
N ASP A 90 42.65 37.04 -19.67
CA ASP A 90 42.07 36.68 -18.36
C ASP A 90 40.54 36.56 -18.48
N ILE A 91 40.06 35.55 -19.23
CA ILE A 91 38.71 35.02 -19.03
C ILE A 91 38.89 33.69 -18.27
N PRO A 92 38.38 33.55 -17.04
CA PRO A 92 38.42 32.27 -16.33
C PRO A 92 37.62 31.23 -17.12
N ASP A 93 38.26 30.10 -17.43
CA ASP A 93 37.71 28.92 -18.13
C ASP A 93 36.18 28.76 -17.96
N GLU A 94 35.45 28.95 -19.05
CA GLU A 94 34.01 28.73 -19.10
C GLU A 94 33.75 27.21 -18.98
N ILE A 95 33.43 26.72 -17.78
CA ILE A 95 33.15 25.30 -17.54
C ILE A 95 31.83 24.96 -18.23
N GLU A 96 31.92 24.41 -19.43
CA GLU A 96 30.76 23.99 -20.23
C GLU A 96 29.97 22.91 -19.47
N THR A 97 28.81 23.32 -18.95
CA THR A 97 27.91 22.45 -18.18
C THR A 97 26.74 22.07 -19.07
N HIS A 98 26.58 20.77 -19.27
CA HIS A 98 25.51 20.21 -20.10
C HIS A 98 24.44 19.60 -19.20
N ASP A 99 23.17 19.84 -19.55
CA ASP A 99 22.00 19.32 -18.85
C ASP A 99 21.13 18.49 -19.80
N TYR A 100 20.71 17.30 -19.37
CA TYR A 100 19.86 16.41 -20.17
C TYR A 100 18.78 15.73 -19.32
N ILE A 101 17.56 15.61 -19.87
CA ILE A 101 16.45 14.90 -19.24
C ILE A 101 16.15 13.64 -20.07
N VAL A 102 16.19 12.49 -19.41
CA VAL A 102 16.04 11.17 -20.04
C VAL A 102 14.65 10.99 -20.61
N SER A 103 14.58 10.66 -21.89
CA SER A 103 13.37 10.39 -22.66
C SER A 103 13.19 8.88 -22.91
N SER A 104 12.07 8.51 -23.54
CA SER A 104 11.75 7.11 -23.82
C SER A 104 12.70 6.52 -24.86
N GLY A 105 13.39 5.43 -24.50
CA GLY A 105 14.33 4.73 -25.37
C GLY A 105 15.80 5.16 -25.19
N ASP A 106 16.05 6.18 -24.37
CA ASP A 106 17.41 6.63 -24.10
C ASP A 106 18.16 5.67 -23.18
N THR A 107 19.45 5.52 -23.46
CA THR A 107 20.41 4.88 -22.55
C THR A 107 21.49 5.89 -22.20
N LEU A 108 22.12 5.73 -21.03
CA LEU A 108 23.21 6.63 -20.63
C LEU A 108 24.32 6.66 -21.67
N SER A 109 24.64 5.51 -22.27
CA SER A 109 25.64 5.40 -23.33
C SER A 109 25.25 6.21 -24.56
N ASN A 110 24.00 6.14 -25.01
CA ASN A 110 23.53 6.91 -26.16
C ASN A 110 23.55 8.41 -25.87
N ILE A 111 23.08 8.81 -24.68
CA ILE A 111 23.05 10.21 -24.26
C ILE A 111 24.46 10.78 -24.30
N LEU A 112 25.41 10.21 -23.54
CA LEU A 112 26.74 10.80 -23.42
C LEU A 112 27.55 10.71 -24.73
N ASN A 113 27.39 9.62 -25.50
CA ASN A 113 28.08 9.47 -26.78
C ASN A 113 27.59 10.47 -27.84
N GLN A 114 26.32 10.89 -27.80
CA GLN A 114 25.79 11.95 -28.67
C GLN A 114 26.50 13.29 -28.43
N TYR A 115 26.99 13.54 -27.22
CA TYR A 115 27.76 14.74 -26.87
C TYR A 115 29.28 14.52 -26.93
N GLY A 116 29.74 13.50 -27.67
CA GLY A 116 31.15 13.27 -27.95
C GLY A 116 31.95 12.67 -26.79
N ILE A 117 31.31 12.19 -25.73
CA ILE A 117 32.00 11.55 -24.59
C ILE A 117 32.42 10.13 -24.98
N GLU A 118 33.69 9.81 -24.74
CA GLU A 118 34.25 8.51 -25.10
C GLU A 118 33.59 7.33 -24.37
N ILE A 119 33.37 6.25 -25.12
CA ILE A 119 32.81 4.98 -24.60
C ILE A 119 33.66 4.40 -23.46
N ALA A 120 34.98 4.68 -23.43
CA ALA A 120 35.87 4.26 -22.35
C ALA A 120 35.47 4.90 -21.00
N ASP A 121 35.24 6.21 -20.98
CA ASP A 121 34.81 6.95 -19.78
C ASP A 121 33.42 6.49 -19.32
N ILE A 122 32.49 6.28 -20.25
CA ILE A 122 31.14 5.76 -19.95
C ILE A 122 31.23 4.38 -19.28
N ARG A 123 32.09 3.48 -19.79
CA ARG A 123 32.29 2.16 -19.17
C ARG A 123 32.89 2.26 -17.76
N GLN A 124 33.81 3.19 -17.52
CA GLN A 124 34.35 3.42 -16.17
C GLN A 124 33.31 3.96 -15.20
N LEU A 125 32.46 4.90 -15.66
CA LEU A 125 31.37 5.46 -14.88
C LEU A 125 30.35 4.38 -14.48
N VAL A 126 29.95 3.53 -15.44
CA VAL A 126 29.03 2.41 -15.19
C VAL A 126 29.67 1.32 -14.32
N LYS A 127 30.98 1.11 -14.42
CA LYS A 127 31.72 0.22 -13.50
C LYS A 127 31.71 0.75 -12.07
N ALA A 128 31.74 2.07 -11.88
CA ALA A 128 31.65 2.70 -10.55
C ALA A 128 30.25 2.57 -9.94
N ASP A 129 29.19 2.61 -10.75
CA ASP A 129 27.81 2.38 -10.31
C ASP A 129 26.96 1.66 -11.36
N PRO A 130 26.73 0.34 -11.20
CA PRO A 130 25.92 -0.45 -12.14
C PRO A 130 24.47 0.02 -12.30
N HIS A 131 23.94 0.84 -11.39
CA HIS A 131 22.57 1.34 -11.50
C HIS A 131 22.37 2.31 -12.68
N LEU A 132 23.47 2.85 -13.21
CA LEU A 132 23.49 3.71 -14.38
C LEU A 132 23.07 2.99 -15.68
N TYR A 133 22.99 1.65 -15.69
CA TYR A 133 22.38 0.91 -16.80
C TYR A 133 20.86 1.09 -16.88
N ASN A 134 20.20 1.23 -15.73
CA ASN A 134 18.73 1.21 -15.63
C ASN A 134 18.20 2.61 -15.30
N VAL A 135 18.57 3.57 -16.13
CA VAL A 135 18.08 4.94 -16.06
C VAL A 135 16.58 4.96 -16.39
N LYS A 136 15.82 5.77 -15.65
CA LYS A 136 14.38 5.92 -15.85
C LYS A 136 14.05 7.22 -16.57
N ILE A 137 12.97 7.18 -17.34
CA ILE A 137 12.39 8.35 -18.00
C ILE A 137 12.14 9.46 -16.96
N GLY A 138 12.51 10.70 -17.31
CA GLY A 138 12.35 11.89 -16.47
C GLY A 138 13.46 12.13 -15.45
N GLN A 139 14.49 11.29 -15.40
CA GLN A 139 15.70 11.57 -14.60
C GLN A 139 16.58 12.60 -15.30
N LYS A 140 17.23 13.47 -14.53
CA LYS A 140 18.14 14.50 -15.05
C LYS A 140 19.60 14.07 -14.89
N PHE A 141 20.39 14.26 -15.94
CA PHE A 141 21.84 14.20 -15.91
C PHE A 141 22.41 15.59 -16.18
N SER A 142 23.46 15.93 -15.45
CA SER A 142 24.25 17.13 -15.67
C SER A 142 25.71 16.73 -15.71
N TRP A 143 26.51 17.19 -16.66
CA TRP A 143 27.93 16.88 -16.68
C TRP A 143 28.78 18.07 -17.07
N THR A 144 30.04 18.02 -16.67
CA THR A 144 31.04 19.03 -17.01
C THR A 144 32.23 18.39 -17.70
N LEU A 145 32.75 19.09 -18.70
CA LEU A 145 33.95 18.69 -19.44
C LEU A 145 35.16 19.47 -18.91
N ASN A 146 36.35 18.90 -19.08
CA ASN A 146 37.63 19.60 -18.92
C ASN A 146 38.03 20.26 -20.25
N ASN A 147 39.04 21.14 -20.22
CA ASN A 147 39.57 21.86 -21.39
C ASN A 147 40.06 20.92 -22.53
N SER A 148 40.31 19.65 -22.24
CA SER A 148 40.62 18.59 -23.22
C SER A 148 39.39 17.80 -23.71
N SER A 149 38.17 18.33 -23.52
CA SER A 149 36.88 17.66 -23.83
C SER A 149 36.64 16.32 -23.11
N GLN A 150 37.36 16.06 -22.01
CA GLN A 150 37.19 14.84 -21.21
C GLN A 150 36.16 15.03 -20.09
N LEU A 151 35.44 13.96 -19.75
CA LEU A 151 34.38 13.99 -18.73
C LEU A 151 34.94 14.23 -17.32
N LYS A 152 34.74 15.42 -16.76
CA LYS A 152 35.23 15.79 -15.42
C LYS A 152 34.33 15.27 -14.31
N SER A 153 33.03 15.57 -14.43
CA SER A 153 32.05 15.14 -13.44
C SER A 153 30.68 14.90 -14.07
N VAL A 154 29.94 13.94 -13.52
CA VAL A 154 28.55 13.66 -13.87
C VAL A 154 27.71 13.73 -12.60
N THR A 155 26.57 14.41 -12.66
CA THR A 155 25.56 14.43 -11.62
C THR A 155 24.30 13.79 -12.17
N TRP A 156 23.80 12.78 -11.47
CA TRP A 156 22.57 12.08 -11.77
C TRP A 156 21.52 12.35 -10.69
N GLU A 157 20.45 13.05 -11.04
CA GLU A 157 19.29 13.22 -10.17
C GLU A 157 18.39 11.98 -10.25
N ARG A 158 18.75 10.96 -9.46
CA ARG A 158 18.02 9.67 -9.42
C ARG A 158 16.59 9.85 -8.92
N SER A 159 16.40 10.75 -7.96
CA SER A 159 15.09 11.19 -7.46
C SER A 159 15.20 12.61 -6.93
N ARG A 160 14.06 13.23 -6.57
CA ARG A 160 14.06 14.55 -5.89
C ARG A 160 14.89 14.58 -4.60
N ARG A 161 15.06 13.42 -3.95
CA ARG A 161 15.83 13.28 -2.70
C ARG A 161 17.28 12.88 -2.91
N GLU A 162 17.57 12.10 -3.92
CA GLU A 162 18.89 11.50 -4.09
C GLU A 162 19.50 11.97 -5.40
N SER A 163 20.56 12.76 -5.29
CA SER A 163 21.45 13.10 -6.38
C SER A 163 22.76 12.35 -6.17
N ARG A 164 23.28 11.73 -7.23
CA ARG A 164 24.58 11.05 -7.22
C ARG A 164 25.55 11.87 -8.05
N ARG A 165 26.71 12.17 -7.51
CA ARG A 165 27.78 12.87 -8.22
C ARG A 165 28.96 11.94 -8.41
N TYR A 166 29.49 11.90 -9.62
CA TYR A 166 30.62 11.09 -10.03
C TYR A 166 31.72 12.06 -10.44
N ASP A 167 32.76 12.18 -9.63
CA ASP A 167 33.91 13.05 -9.93
C ASP A 167 35.07 12.19 -10.43
N ARG A 168 35.72 12.60 -11.53
CA ARG A 168 36.88 11.90 -12.08
C ARG A 168 38.10 12.14 -11.18
N VAL A 169 38.73 11.05 -10.75
CA VAL A 169 40.00 11.04 -10.01
C VAL A 169 40.95 10.10 -10.74
N GLN A 170 41.90 10.67 -11.48
CA GLN A 170 42.76 9.94 -12.42
C GLN A 170 41.92 9.21 -13.49
N ASP A 171 41.94 7.87 -13.48
CA ASP A 171 41.27 6.99 -14.44
C ASP A 171 40.05 6.25 -13.80
N ARG A 172 39.50 6.80 -12.71
CA ARG A 172 38.34 6.24 -12.01
C ARG A 172 37.38 7.33 -11.57
N PHE A 173 36.10 6.98 -11.49
CA PHE A 173 35.07 7.87 -10.94
C PHE A 173 34.80 7.56 -9.47
N LYS A 174 34.84 8.60 -8.63
CA LYS A 174 34.45 8.52 -7.22
C LYS A 174 32.98 8.94 -7.10
N LEU A 175 32.15 8.06 -6.53
CA LEU A 175 30.74 8.33 -6.25
C LEU A 175 30.58 9.09 -4.92
N SER A 176 29.83 10.17 -4.96
CA SER A 176 29.32 10.92 -3.81
C SER A 176 27.80 10.95 -3.86
N VAL A 177 27.13 10.53 -2.76
CA VAL A 177 25.67 10.53 -2.68
C VAL A 177 25.21 11.76 -1.89
N LEU A 178 24.40 12.59 -2.53
CA LEU A 178 23.80 13.80 -1.96
C LEU A 178 22.33 13.54 -1.68
N LEU A 179 21.97 13.51 -0.40
CA LEU A 179 20.58 13.36 0.05
C LEU A 179 20.00 14.72 0.41
N LYS A 180 19.09 15.23 -0.42
CA LYS A 180 18.30 16.42 -0.14
C LYS A 180 17.22 16.10 0.91
N THR A 181 17.15 16.88 1.98
CA THR A 181 16.12 16.76 3.01
C THR A 181 15.00 17.75 2.74
N GLY A 182 13.75 17.29 2.82
CA GLY A 182 12.59 18.17 2.66
C GLY A 182 12.25 18.91 3.95
N LYS A 183 11.42 19.94 3.81
CA LYS A 183 10.83 20.65 4.96
C LYS A 183 9.54 19.94 5.36
N TRP A 184 9.43 19.58 6.64
CA TRP A 184 8.21 18.99 7.18
C TRP A 184 7.23 20.08 7.62
N GLN A 185 6.02 20.04 7.07
CA GLN A 185 4.94 20.93 7.44
C GLN A 185 3.73 20.15 7.97
N ARG A 186 2.97 20.77 8.88
CA ARG A 186 1.72 20.21 9.38
C ARG A 186 0.56 20.73 8.56
N ASP A 187 -0.24 19.80 8.03
CA ASP A 187 -1.46 20.09 7.31
C ASP A 187 -2.66 19.49 8.05
N ILE A 188 -3.76 20.23 8.10
CA ILE A 188 -5.05 19.75 8.59
C ILE A 188 -6.02 19.72 7.41
N LEU A 189 -6.55 18.55 7.12
CA LEU A 189 -7.55 18.36 6.08
C LEU A 189 -8.90 18.02 6.71
N THR A 190 -9.94 18.70 6.25
CA THR A 190 -11.33 18.41 6.62
C THR A 190 -11.98 17.61 5.50
N VAL A 191 -12.54 16.45 5.85
CA VAL A 191 -13.25 15.57 4.92
C VAL A 191 -14.69 15.44 5.41
N ILE A 192 -15.64 15.91 4.60
CA ILE A 192 -17.06 15.69 4.83
C ILE A 192 -17.46 14.49 3.99
N VAL A 193 -18.01 13.45 4.62
CA VAL A 193 -18.44 12.24 3.91
C VAL A 193 -19.65 12.55 3.05
N ASN A 194 -19.53 12.21 1.77
CA ASN A 194 -20.64 12.13 0.82
C ASN A 194 -20.49 10.81 0.03
N GLY A 195 -21.32 9.82 0.39
CA GLY A 195 -21.24 8.44 -0.06
C GLY A 195 -20.03 7.71 0.54
N SER A 196 -18.97 7.54 -0.25
CA SER A 196 -17.78 6.79 0.19
C SER A 196 -16.76 7.71 0.86
N PHE A 197 -16.30 7.33 2.05
CA PHE A 197 -15.19 7.99 2.75
C PHE A 197 -13.95 8.10 1.86
N ILE A 198 -13.58 7.03 1.14
CA ILE A 198 -12.37 7.01 0.30
C ILE A 198 -12.48 8.07 -0.82
N LYS A 199 -13.66 8.20 -1.44
CA LYS A 199 -13.90 9.20 -2.49
C LYS A 199 -13.80 10.62 -1.93
N SER A 200 -14.47 10.86 -0.81
CA SER A 200 -14.49 12.16 -0.13
C SER A 200 -13.08 12.57 0.33
N ALA A 201 -12.31 11.62 0.87
CA ALA A 201 -10.95 11.84 1.34
C ALA A 201 -9.98 12.17 0.20
N LYS A 202 -10.11 11.50 -0.96
CA LYS A 202 -9.33 11.84 -2.16
C LYS A 202 -9.64 13.26 -2.66
N LEU A 203 -10.92 13.64 -2.71
CA LEU A 203 -11.34 14.97 -3.11
C LEU A 203 -10.81 16.06 -2.16
N ALA A 204 -10.72 15.75 -0.87
CA ALA A 204 -10.12 16.62 0.14
C ALA A 204 -8.57 16.68 0.07
N GLY A 205 -7.93 15.95 -0.86
CA GLY A 205 -6.49 16.02 -1.08
C GLY A 205 -5.65 15.07 -0.22
N LEU A 206 -6.25 14.04 0.37
CA LEU A 206 -5.51 12.93 1.01
C LEU A 206 -4.99 11.94 -0.03
N SER A 207 -3.78 11.46 0.19
CA SER A 207 -3.17 10.41 -0.63
C SER A 207 -3.75 9.03 -0.29
N ASN A 208 -3.57 8.04 -1.18
CA ASN A 208 -4.03 6.67 -0.92
C ASN A 208 -3.41 6.06 0.35
N SER A 209 -2.13 6.38 0.64
CA SER A 209 -1.45 5.89 1.85
C SER A 209 -2.01 6.53 3.11
N GLU A 210 -2.27 7.84 3.08
CA GLU A 210 -2.91 8.56 4.20
C GLU A 210 -4.31 7.99 4.48
N ILE A 211 -5.13 7.76 3.43
CA ILE A 211 -6.46 7.16 3.55
C ILE A 211 -6.39 5.77 4.20
N ALA A 212 -5.46 4.93 3.75
CA ALA A 212 -5.28 3.59 4.31
C ALA A 212 -4.87 3.65 5.79
N GLU A 213 -4.02 4.61 6.18
CA GLU A 213 -3.61 4.81 7.56
C GLU A 213 -4.76 5.31 8.44
N VAL A 214 -5.58 6.25 7.95
CA VAL A 214 -6.80 6.71 8.65
C VAL A 214 -7.74 5.54 8.90
N ILE A 215 -8.04 4.74 7.86
CA ILE A 215 -8.89 3.55 7.99
C ILE A 215 -8.31 2.59 9.03
N LYS A 216 -7.02 2.28 8.95
CA LYS A 216 -6.34 1.37 9.87
C LYS A 216 -6.38 1.87 11.32
N SER A 217 -6.27 3.17 11.54
CA SER A 217 -6.26 3.78 12.88
C SER A 217 -7.63 3.70 13.58
N LEU A 218 -8.72 3.81 12.83
CA LEU A 218 -10.09 3.86 13.36
C LEU A 218 -10.88 2.55 13.15
N GLN A 219 -10.34 1.56 12.42
CA GLN A 219 -11.04 0.32 12.05
C GLN A 219 -11.69 -0.44 13.23
N TRP A 220 -11.14 -0.29 14.44
CA TRP A 220 -11.64 -0.97 15.64
C TRP A 220 -12.66 -0.14 16.41
N GLN A 221 -12.69 1.18 16.20
CA GLN A 221 -13.68 2.06 16.81
C GLN A 221 -14.96 2.14 15.96
N ILE A 222 -14.83 2.04 14.64
CA ILE A 222 -15.91 2.35 13.70
C ILE A 222 -15.89 1.41 12.49
N ASP A 223 -17.09 1.03 12.04
CA ASP A 223 -17.30 0.39 10.75
C ASP A 223 -17.50 1.45 9.67
N PHE A 224 -16.50 1.66 8.82
CA PHE A 224 -16.53 2.67 7.75
C PHE A 224 -17.68 2.49 6.75
N ARG A 225 -18.31 1.31 6.68
CA ARG A 225 -19.50 1.06 5.85
C ARG A 225 -20.77 1.66 6.42
N LYS A 226 -20.75 2.06 7.70
CA LYS A 226 -21.89 2.66 8.41
C LYS A 226 -21.78 4.18 8.54
N LEU A 227 -20.76 4.77 7.91
CA LEU A 227 -20.65 6.22 7.84
C LEU A 227 -21.84 6.79 7.10
N ARG A 228 -22.29 7.94 7.57
CA ARG A 228 -23.42 8.67 6.98
C ARG A 228 -22.90 9.89 6.26
N ASP A 229 -23.69 10.37 5.31
CA ASP A 229 -23.43 11.65 4.69
C ASP A 229 -23.48 12.76 5.76
N GLY A 230 -22.49 13.65 5.70
CA GLY A 230 -22.28 14.69 6.72
C GLY A 230 -21.39 14.28 7.89
N ASP A 231 -21.00 13.01 8.02
CA ASP A 231 -19.94 12.64 8.98
C ASP A 231 -18.63 13.37 8.64
N ASP A 232 -17.99 13.98 9.63
CA ASP A 232 -16.86 14.89 9.43
C ASP A 232 -15.57 14.32 10.02
N PHE A 233 -14.54 14.18 9.18
CA PHE A 233 -13.20 13.82 9.59
C PHE A 233 -12.29 15.06 9.55
N ARG A 234 -11.55 15.29 10.63
CA ARG A 234 -10.39 16.18 10.64
C ARG A 234 -9.12 15.35 10.75
N VAL A 235 -8.28 15.43 9.74
CA VAL A 235 -7.08 14.60 9.57
C VAL A 235 -5.87 15.52 9.68
N LEU A 236 -5.05 15.32 10.71
CA LEU A 236 -3.80 16.03 10.91
C LEU A 236 -2.64 15.16 10.42
N THR A 237 -1.95 15.65 9.41
CA THR A 237 -0.80 14.99 8.79
C THR A 237 0.45 15.87 8.89
N MET A 238 1.61 15.24 8.99
CA MET A 238 2.88 15.89 8.69
C MET A 238 3.30 15.49 7.29
N ARG A 239 3.57 16.46 6.42
CA ARG A 239 3.98 16.23 5.03
C ARG A 239 5.34 16.83 4.79
N GLU A 240 6.19 16.06 4.14
CA GLU A 240 7.49 16.51 3.68
C GLU A 240 7.34 17.13 2.29
N ILE A 241 7.73 18.40 2.18
CA ILE A 241 7.82 19.10 0.90
C ILE A 241 9.28 19.17 0.47
N LEU A 242 9.53 18.69 -0.74
CA LEU A 242 10.82 18.75 -1.40
C LEU A 242 10.63 19.30 -2.81
N ASP A 243 11.29 20.42 -3.10
CA ASP A 243 11.17 21.16 -4.37
C ASP A 243 9.71 21.42 -4.79
N GLY A 244 8.92 21.93 -3.83
CA GLY A 244 7.49 22.26 -4.02
C GLY A 244 6.54 21.05 -4.12
N GLN A 245 7.07 19.82 -4.09
CA GLN A 245 6.26 18.60 -4.22
C GLN A 245 6.22 17.80 -2.92
N ARG A 246 5.06 17.19 -2.65
CA ARG A 246 4.85 16.29 -1.49
C ARG A 246 5.61 14.98 -1.73
N GLN A 247 6.47 14.59 -0.80
CA GLN A 247 7.23 13.33 -0.86
C GLN A 247 6.70 12.31 0.13
N GLN A 248 6.84 12.60 1.42
CA GLN A 248 6.41 11.72 2.50
C GLN A 248 5.28 12.33 3.30
N SER A 249 4.47 11.47 3.91
CA SER A 249 3.37 11.87 4.78
C SER A 249 3.32 10.95 5.99
N GLU A 250 3.08 11.52 7.16
CA GLU A 250 2.84 10.81 8.40
C GLU A 250 1.51 11.26 9.01
N LEU A 251 0.62 10.33 9.32
CA LEU A 251 -0.62 10.64 10.04
C LEU A 251 -0.34 10.89 11.52
N ILE A 252 -0.55 12.13 11.98
CA ILE A 252 -0.38 12.50 13.39
C ILE A 252 -1.64 12.19 14.19
N GLY A 253 -2.81 12.44 13.62
CA GLY A 253 -4.05 12.03 14.24
C GLY A 253 -5.29 12.32 13.41
N VAL A 254 -6.40 11.74 13.86
CA VAL A 254 -7.72 11.86 13.24
C VAL A 254 -8.76 12.12 14.32
N ARG A 255 -9.67 13.03 14.04
CA ARG A 255 -10.96 13.16 14.72
C ARG A 255 -12.07 12.81 13.73
N LEU A 256 -13.00 11.94 14.12
CA LEU A 256 -14.26 11.74 13.42
C LEU A 256 -15.42 12.17 14.31
N SER A 257 -16.30 13.04 13.80
CA SER A 257 -17.63 13.23 14.36
C SER A 257 -18.66 12.44 13.56
N SER A 258 -19.31 11.49 14.23
CA SER A 258 -20.40 10.71 13.63
C SER A 258 -21.52 10.51 14.65
N SER A 259 -22.76 10.81 14.24
CA SER A 259 -23.96 10.63 15.07
C SER A 259 -23.85 11.24 16.49
N GLY A 260 -23.26 12.44 16.60
CA GLY A 260 -23.08 13.16 17.87
C GLY A 260 -21.94 12.63 18.77
N LYS A 261 -21.17 11.64 18.32
CA LYS A 261 -20.00 11.11 19.03
C LYS A 261 -18.71 11.50 18.33
N ASN A 262 -17.69 11.81 19.13
CA ASN A 262 -16.34 12.12 18.64
C ASN A 262 -15.41 10.95 18.92
N TYR A 263 -14.78 10.45 17.86
CA TYR A 263 -13.80 9.38 17.89
C TYR A 263 -12.43 9.97 17.57
N TYR A 264 -11.41 9.54 18.32
CA TYR A 264 -10.06 10.07 18.22
C TYR A 264 -9.08 8.93 17.98
N ALA A 265 -8.15 9.16 17.06
CA ALA A 265 -6.97 8.33 16.89
C ALA A 265 -5.74 9.22 16.79
N ILE A 266 -4.90 9.26 17.82
CA ILE A 266 -3.72 10.14 17.87
C ILE A 266 -2.47 9.28 18.04
N ARG A 267 -1.47 9.54 17.19
CA ARG A 267 -0.20 8.82 17.16
C ARG A 267 0.68 9.19 18.36
N ALA A 268 1.13 8.19 19.10
CA ALA A 268 2.10 8.36 20.18
C ALA A 268 3.55 8.26 19.67
N SER A 269 4.52 8.44 20.57
CA SER A 269 5.96 8.33 20.25
C SER A 269 6.39 6.91 19.85
N ASP A 270 5.65 5.89 20.26
CA ASP A 270 5.86 4.50 19.84
C ASP A 270 5.33 4.18 18.44
N GLY A 271 4.78 5.19 17.74
CA GLY A 271 4.21 5.06 16.41
C GLY A 271 2.82 4.41 16.35
N LYS A 272 2.20 4.07 17.50
CA LYS A 272 0.85 3.50 17.56
C LYS A 272 -0.20 4.57 17.82
N PHE A 273 -1.45 4.24 17.50
CA PHE A 273 -2.59 5.13 17.73
C PHE A 273 -3.33 4.77 19.03
N TYR A 274 -3.66 5.81 19.79
CA TYR A 274 -4.40 5.74 21.05
C TYR A 274 -5.55 6.77 21.02
N ASP A 275 -6.48 6.64 21.96
CA ASP A 275 -7.60 7.56 22.11
C ASP A 275 -7.18 8.81 22.91
N ARG A 276 -8.10 9.75 23.11
CA ARG A 276 -7.85 10.95 23.91
C ARG A 276 -7.34 10.68 25.34
N SER A 277 -7.63 9.52 25.93
CA SER A 277 -7.24 9.15 27.30
C SER A 277 -5.88 8.42 27.38
N GLY A 278 -5.31 8.06 26.23
CA GLY A 278 -4.12 7.20 26.13
C GLY A 278 -4.44 5.71 26.15
N SER A 279 -5.70 5.33 25.98
CA SER A 279 -6.12 3.93 25.85
C SER A 279 -5.90 3.44 24.42
N GLY A 280 -5.40 2.21 24.27
CA GLY A 280 -5.16 1.63 22.94
C GLY A 280 -6.45 1.47 22.14
N LEU A 281 -6.41 1.80 20.84
CA LEU A 281 -7.61 1.80 19.98
C LEU A 281 -8.03 0.42 19.49
N THR A 282 -7.10 -0.52 19.49
CA THR A 282 -7.43 -1.93 19.28
C THR A 282 -8.36 -2.37 20.40
N SER A 283 -9.58 -2.81 20.08
CA SER A 283 -10.41 -3.62 20.97
C SER A 283 -9.60 -4.86 21.33
N GLY A 284 -8.90 -4.79 22.44
CA GLY A 284 -7.98 -5.84 22.84
C GLY A 284 -8.73 -7.05 23.34
N PHE A 285 -8.16 -8.22 23.14
CA PHE A 285 -8.75 -9.45 23.60
C PHE A 285 -8.41 -9.68 25.07
N MET A 286 -9.39 -10.17 25.83
CA MET A 286 -9.13 -10.89 27.06
C MET A 286 -8.44 -12.21 26.71
N ARG A 287 -7.57 -12.68 27.60
CA ARG A 287 -6.90 -13.97 27.38
C ARG A 287 -7.83 -15.15 27.64
N PHE A 288 -8.74 -15.02 28.61
CA PHE A 288 -9.58 -16.10 29.08
C PHE A 288 -11.07 -15.75 28.89
N PRO A 289 -11.91 -16.73 28.56
CA PRO A 289 -13.34 -16.54 28.37
C PRO A 289 -14.15 -16.61 29.68
N THR A 290 -13.50 -16.55 30.83
CA THR A 290 -14.11 -16.69 32.16
C THR A 290 -13.66 -15.55 33.07
N VAL A 291 -14.51 -15.18 34.04
CA VAL A 291 -14.23 -14.08 35.00
C VAL A 291 -12.97 -14.36 35.83
N ARG A 292 -12.81 -15.61 36.28
CA ARG A 292 -11.64 -16.09 37.01
C ARG A 292 -10.87 -17.13 36.20
N ARG A 293 -9.63 -17.40 36.60
CA ARG A 293 -8.83 -18.47 36.01
C ARG A 293 -9.30 -19.82 36.55
N TYR A 294 -9.53 -20.74 35.63
CA TYR A 294 -9.81 -22.14 35.93
C TYR A 294 -8.65 -23.01 35.49
N ARG A 295 -8.57 -24.22 36.05
CA ARG A 295 -7.56 -25.21 35.67
C ARG A 295 -7.78 -25.64 34.21
N ILE A 296 -6.69 -25.67 33.45
CA ILE A 296 -6.68 -26.24 32.11
C ILE A 296 -6.68 -27.76 32.24
N SER A 297 -7.69 -28.42 31.69
CA SER A 297 -7.76 -29.88 31.65
C SER A 297 -7.08 -30.46 30.42
N SER A 298 -7.08 -29.73 29.30
CA SER A 298 -6.39 -30.13 28.07
C SER A 298 -5.86 -28.92 27.31
N HIS A 299 -4.62 -29.02 26.81
CA HIS A 299 -3.94 -27.95 26.08
C HIS A 299 -4.16 -28.10 24.57
N PHE A 300 -3.98 -26.99 23.84
CA PHE A 300 -3.93 -27.02 22.38
C PHE A 300 -2.79 -27.94 21.91
N ASP A 301 -3.13 -28.91 21.07
CA ASP A 301 -2.17 -29.87 20.54
C ASP A 301 -2.57 -30.29 19.11
N PRO A 302 -1.86 -29.78 18.08
CA PRO A 302 -2.17 -30.12 16.70
C PRO A 302 -1.77 -31.55 16.33
N ARG A 303 -1.01 -32.25 17.17
CA ARG A 303 -0.48 -33.61 16.92
C ARG A 303 -1.02 -34.65 17.90
N ARG A 304 -2.04 -34.31 18.68
CA ARG A 304 -2.65 -35.24 19.66
C ARG A 304 -3.03 -36.56 19.00
N ALA A 305 -2.44 -37.66 19.46
CA ALA A 305 -2.79 -39.00 19.01
C ALA A 305 -4.00 -39.55 19.80
N ASN A 306 -4.91 -40.23 19.12
CA ASN A 306 -5.96 -40.99 19.78
C ASN A 306 -5.34 -42.30 20.33
N PRO A 307 -5.42 -42.57 21.64
CA PRO A 307 -4.74 -43.72 22.25
C PRO A 307 -5.27 -45.07 21.77
N VAL A 308 -6.52 -45.13 21.30
CA VAL A 308 -7.16 -46.37 20.83
C VAL A 308 -6.85 -46.64 19.37
N THR A 309 -6.84 -45.60 18.52
CA THR A 309 -6.70 -45.77 17.06
C THR A 309 -5.32 -45.39 16.52
N GLY A 310 -4.45 -44.79 17.33
CA GLY A 310 -3.14 -44.27 16.94
C GLY A 310 -3.18 -43.07 15.97
N ARG A 311 -4.36 -42.71 15.44
CA ARG A 311 -4.52 -41.63 14.47
C ARG A 311 -4.42 -40.26 15.15
N ILE A 312 -3.83 -39.30 14.44
CA ILE A 312 -3.76 -37.90 14.89
C ILE A 312 -5.18 -37.30 14.85
N ALA A 313 -5.63 -36.84 16.00
CA ALA A 313 -6.90 -36.16 16.24
C ALA A 313 -6.64 -34.81 16.93
N PRO A 314 -6.29 -33.76 16.15
CA PRO A 314 -5.81 -32.48 16.66
C PRO A 314 -6.79 -31.85 17.66
N HIS A 315 -6.25 -31.37 18.78
CA HIS A 315 -7.00 -30.55 19.73
C HIS A 315 -6.79 -29.07 19.38
N LYS A 316 -7.81 -28.48 18.73
CA LYS A 316 -7.75 -27.14 18.12
C LYS A 316 -8.03 -25.99 19.10
N GLY A 317 -8.19 -26.30 20.38
CA GLY A 317 -8.53 -25.35 21.43
C GLY A 317 -7.88 -25.73 22.75
N VAL A 318 -8.36 -25.10 23.82
CA VAL A 318 -7.97 -25.38 25.20
C VAL A 318 -9.24 -25.67 26.00
N ASP A 319 -9.16 -26.71 26.83
CA ASP A 319 -10.26 -27.11 27.69
C ASP A 319 -10.04 -26.55 29.09
N PHE A 320 -11.01 -25.77 29.57
CA PHE A 320 -11.03 -25.28 30.94
C PHE A 320 -12.04 -26.08 31.75
N ALA A 321 -11.59 -26.78 32.79
CA ALA A 321 -12.47 -27.50 33.69
C ALA A 321 -13.27 -26.49 34.53
N VAL A 322 -14.58 -26.43 34.30
CA VAL A 322 -15.49 -25.46 34.92
C VAL A 322 -16.78 -26.16 35.39
N PRO A 323 -17.34 -25.78 36.55
CA PRO A 323 -18.66 -26.24 36.95
C PRO A 323 -19.70 -25.85 35.89
N ILE A 324 -20.72 -26.70 35.71
CA ILE A 324 -21.87 -26.39 34.86
C ILE A 324 -22.51 -25.09 35.35
N GLY A 325 -22.91 -24.20 34.44
CA GLY A 325 -23.51 -22.91 34.78
C GLY A 325 -22.51 -21.78 34.97
N THR A 326 -21.21 -22.01 34.79
CA THR A 326 -20.20 -20.94 34.84
C THR A 326 -20.44 -19.94 33.69
N PRO A 327 -20.50 -18.62 33.95
CA PRO A 327 -20.63 -17.62 32.89
C PRO A 327 -19.44 -17.66 31.91
N ILE A 328 -19.75 -17.74 30.62
CA ILE A 328 -18.79 -17.70 29.53
C ILE A 328 -18.90 -16.34 28.82
N LEU A 329 -17.76 -15.68 28.66
CA LEU A 329 -17.66 -14.31 28.18
C LEU A 329 -17.05 -14.25 26.78
N SER A 330 -17.50 -13.29 25.97
CA SER A 330 -16.79 -12.93 24.74
C SER A 330 -15.43 -12.33 25.07
N ILE A 331 -14.35 -12.85 24.48
CA ILE A 331 -13.00 -12.34 24.77
C ILE A 331 -12.68 -11.03 24.04
N GLY A 332 -13.51 -10.60 23.08
CA GLY A 332 -13.33 -9.33 22.37
C GLY A 332 -14.67 -8.83 21.81
N ASP A 333 -14.68 -7.60 21.33
CA ASP A 333 -15.84 -7.08 20.60
C ASP A 333 -16.03 -7.85 19.29
N GLY A 334 -17.26 -8.14 18.91
CA GLY A 334 -17.51 -8.95 17.72
C GLY A 334 -18.98 -9.14 17.37
N GLU A 335 -19.19 -9.96 16.36
CA GLU A 335 -20.50 -10.37 15.85
C GLU A 335 -20.64 -11.89 15.97
N VAL A 336 -21.76 -12.34 16.53
CA VAL A 336 -22.06 -13.76 16.67
C VAL A 336 -22.38 -14.33 15.29
N MET A 337 -21.53 -15.24 14.81
CA MET A 337 -21.72 -15.90 13.51
C MET A 337 -22.55 -17.18 13.65
N VAL A 338 -22.40 -17.87 14.78
CA VAL A 338 -23.08 -19.14 15.04
C VAL A 338 -23.50 -19.20 16.50
N SER A 339 -24.72 -19.69 16.74
CA SER A 339 -25.22 -20.07 18.05
C SER A 339 -26.20 -21.23 17.83
N LYS A 340 -25.72 -22.48 17.99
CA LYS A 340 -26.51 -23.69 17.70
C LYS A 340 -26.00 -24.91 18.47
N CYS A 341 -26.78 -25.98 18.44
CA CYS A 341 -26.37 -27.29 18.94
C CYS A 341 -25.76 -28.16 17.81
N SER A 342 -24.77 -28.97 18.15
CA SER A 342 -24.15 -29.98 17.30
C SER A 342 -23.92 -31.26 18.11
N SER A 343 -23.96 -32.43 17.45
CA SER A 343 -23.75 -33.72 18.12
C SER A 343 -22.36 -33.82 18.77
N THR A 344 -21.34 -33.23 18.16
CA THR A 344 -19.95 -33.29 18.66
C THR A 344 -19.63 -32.12 19.59
N ALA A 345 -19.87 -30.89 19.16
CA ALA A 345 -19.55 -29.68 19.92
C ALA A 345 -20.57 -29.35 21.03
N GLY A 346 -21.72 -30.03 21.05
CA GLY A 346 -22.83 -29.65 21.91
C GLY A 346 -23.38 -28.28 21.51
N ASN A 347 -23.91 -27.55 22.49
CA ASN A 347 -24.26 -26.15 22.29
C ASN A 347 -22.97 -25.34 22.15
N TYR A 348 -22.86 -24.57 21.07
CA TYR A 348 -21.68 -23.77 20.82
C TYR A 348 -22.00 -22.41 20.19
N VAL A 349 -21.11 -21.46 20.50
CA VAL A 349 -21.12 -20.10 19.95
C VAL A 349 -19.83 -19.86 19.17
N ALA A 350 -19.93 -19.22 18.01
CA ALA A 350 -18.77 -18.71 17.28
C ALA A 350 -18.91 -17.21 17.06
N ILE A 351 -17.88 -16.43 17.41
CA ILE A 351 -17.89 -14.97 17.31
C ILE A 351 -16.77 -14.54 16.38
N ARG A 352 -17.09 -13.69 15.40
CA ARG A 352 -16.12 -13.04 14.52
C ARG A 352 -15.72 -11.70 15.10
N HIS A 353 -14.42 -11.46 15.20
CA HIS A 353 -13.82 -10.23 15.72
C HIS A 353 -13.04 -9.53 14.60
N GLY A 354 -13.67 -8.55 13.96
CA GLY A 354 -13.10 -7.88 12.79
C GLY A 354 -12.93 -8.82 11.59
N ARG A 355 -11.85 -8.63 10.81
CA ARG A 355 -11.61 -9.39 9.56
C ARG A 355 -10.83 -10.69 9.75
N GLN A 356 -9.98 -10.76 10.77
CA GLN A 356 -8.94 -11.81 10.87
C GLN A 356 -9.18 -12.81 11.99
N TYR A 357 -9.97 -12.47 13.01
CA TYR A 357 -10.09 -13.25 14.23
C TYR A 357 -11.47 -13.87 14.38
N MET A 358 -11.52 -15.10 14.86
CA MET A 358 -12.75 -15.78 15.26
C MET A 358 -12.51 -16.60 16.52
N THR A 359 -13.49 -16.67 17.39
CA THR A 359 -13.45 -17.47 18.63
C THR A 359 -14.60 -18.46 18.63
N ARG A 360 -14.38 -19.62 19.25
CA ARG A 360 -15.44 -20.63 19.45
C ARG A 360 -15.48 -21.11 20.88
N TYR A 361 -16.69 -21.37 21.35
CA TYR A 361 -17.01 -21.78 22.72
C TYR A 361 -17.95 -22.98 22.63
N MET A 362 -17.52 -24.16 23.09
CA MET A 362 -18.28 -25.41 22.92
C MET A 362 -18.61 -26.05 24.27
N HIS A 363 -19.40 -27.13 24.23
CA HIS A 363 -19.90 -27.91 25.37
C HIS A 363 -20.76 -27.08 26.34
N LEU A 364 -21.44 -26.05 25.84
CA LEU A 364 -22.21 -25.11 26.64
C LEU A 364 -23.55 -25.73 27.10
N LYS A 365 -24.12 -25.24 28.20
CA LYS A 365 -25.47 -25.64 28.64
C LYS A 365 -26.53 -24.74 28.02
N THR A 366 -26.35 -23.43 28.13
CA THR A 366 -27.34 -22.42 27.72
C THR A 366 -26.66 -21.36 26.86
N LEU A 367 -27.30 -20.98 25.75
CA LEU A 367 -26.84 -19.93 24.84
C LEU A 367 -27.66 -18.66 25.12
N LEU A 368 -27.00 -17.51 25.33
CA LEU A 368 -27.66 -16.24 25.63
C LEU A 368 -27.71 -15.29 24.42
N VAL A 369 -27.11 -15.71 23.29
CA VAL A 369 -26.96 -14.89 22.08
C VAL A 369 -27.39 -15.65 20.84
N LYS A 370 -27.76 -14.93 19.79
CA LYS A 370 -28.22 -15.45 18.49
C LYS A 370 -27.28 -14.99 17.36
N PRO A 371 -27.26 -15.69 16.21
CA PRO A 371 -26.51 -15.23 15.04
C PRO A 371 -26.94 -13.81 14.63
N GLY A 372 -25.96 -12.94 14.35
CA GLY A 372 -26.14 -11.52 14.04
C GLY A 372 -26.01 -10.59 15.25
N ASP A 373 -26.05 -11.09 16.48
CA ASP A 373 -25.92 -10.26 17.67
C ASP A 373 -24.51 -9.64 17.76
N ARG A 374 -24.46 -8.38 18.16
CA ARG A 374 -23.21 -7.69 18.50
C ARG A 374 -22.90 -7.91 19.97
N VAL A 375 -21.70 -8.39 20.23
CA VAL A 375 -21.21 -8.64 21.58
C VAL A 375 -20.02 -7.77 21.90
N LYS A 376 -19.98 -7.27 23.13
CA LYS A 376 -18.82 -6.56 23.66
C LYS A 376 -17.87 -7.52 24.37
N ARG A 377 -16.60 -7.16 24.44
CA ARG A 377 -15.61 -7.80 25.28
C ARG A 377 -16.13 -7.87 26.72
N GLY A 378 -16.08 -9.06 27.31
CA GLY A 378 -16.55 -9.30 28.67
C GLY A 378 -18.06 -9.51 28.80
N GLN A 379 -18.83 -9.37 27.71
CA GLN A 379 -20.25 -9.70 27.73
C GLN A 379 -20.44 -11.20 27.92
N CYS A 380 -21.36 -11.58 28.81
CA CYS A 380 -21.77 -12.97 28.98
C CYS A 380 -22.56 -13.43 27.76
N ILE A 381 -22.11 -14.51 27.12
CA ILE A 381 -22.68 -15.05 25.87
C ILE A 381 -23.36 -16.40 26.09
N ALA A 382 -22.99 -17.12 27.14
CA ALA A 382 -23.48 -18.45 27.42
C ALA A 382 -23.13 -18.89 28.86
N PHE A 383 -23.67 -20.03 29.26
CA PHE A 383 -23.27 -20.75 30.47
C PHE A 383 -22.60 -22.07 30.10
N SER A 384 -21.51 -22.43 30.79
CA SER A 384 -20.80 -23.69 30.60
C SER A 384 -21.70 -24.90 30.88
N GLY A 385 -21.35 -26.03 30.29
CA GLY A 385 -22.13 -27.25 30.41
C GLY A 385 -21.28 -28.50 30.28
N ASN A 386 -21.91 -29.54 29.75
CA ASN A 386 -21.30 -30.82 29.43
C ASN A 386 -22.00 -31.45 28.21
N THR A 387 -22.40 -30.62 27.24
CA THR A 387 -23.20 -31.06 26.08
C THR A 387 -22.32 -31.55 24.94
N GLY A 388 -22.90 -32.35 24.04
CA GLY A 388 -22.17 -32.96 22.93
C GLY A 388 -21.24 -34.07 23.41
N ARG A 389 -20.14 -34.28 22.68
CA ARG A 389 -19.16 -35.31 23.03
C ARG A 389 -18.14 -34.77 24.02
N SER A 390 -18.47 -34.88 25.30
CA SER A 390 -17.66 -34.41 26.43
C SER A 390 -17.53 -35.50 27.50
N THR A 391 -16.37 -35.58 28.15
CA THR A 391 -16.09 -36.55 29.24
C THR A 391 -16.47 -36.01 30.62
N GLY A 392 -16.65 -34.70 30.77
CA GLY A 392 -17.02 -34.06 32.03
C GLY A 392 -17.16 -32.54 31.87
N PRO A 393 -17.70 -31.82 32.87
CA PRO A 393 -17.96 -30.39 32.76
C PRO A 393 -16.70 -29.56 32.44
N HIS A 394 -16.71 -28.93 31.27
CA HIS A 394 -15.64 -28.03 30.81
C HIS A 394 -16.17 -27.09 29.73
N VAL A 395 -15.36 -26.09 29.37
CA VAL A 395 -15.55 -25.30 28.14
C VAL A 395 -14.36 -25.54 27.23
N HIS A 396 -14.65 -25.97 26.01
CA HIS A 396 -13.65 -26.04 24.94
C HIS A 396 -13.61 -24.70 24.20
N PHE A 397 -12.46 -24.05 24.26
CA PHE A 397 -12.26 -22.70 23.75
C PHE A 397 -11.23 -22.66 22.63
N GLU A 398 -11.63 -22.15 21.46
CA GLU A 398 -10.75 -22.03 20.30
C GLU A 398 -10.53 -20.55 19.92
N ILE A 399 -9.33 -20.26 19.41
CA ILE A 399 -9.03 -19.00 18.71
C ILE A 399 -8.54 -19.33 17.31
N TRP A 400 -9.08 -18.60 16.33
CA TRP A 400 -8.76 -18.73 14.92
C TRP A 400 -8.23 -17.39 14.41
N ILE A 401 -7.08 -17.43 13.73
CA ILE A 401 -6.48 -16.27 13.04
C ILE A 401 -6.34 -16.62 11.57
N ASN A 402 -6.95 -15.83 10.69
CA ASN A 402 -6.98 -16.08 9.24
C ASN A 402 -7.38 -17.53 8.92
N ASN A 403 -8.45 -18.02 9.56
CA ASN A 403 -8.98 -19.39 9.42
C ASN A 403 -8.04 -20.52 9.88
N HIS A 404 -6.96 -20.23 10.60
CA HIS A 404 -6.12 -21.25 11.25
C HIS A 404 -6.32 -21.24 12.76
N ALA A 405 -6.56 -22.42 13.35
CA ALA A 405 -6.63 -22.57 14.80
C ALA A 405 -5.24 -22.35 15.42
N VAL A 406 -5.17 -21.53 16.46
CA VAL A 406 -3.93 -21.19 17.17
C VAL A 406 -4.10 -21.47 18.66
N ASN A 407 -2.99 -21.70 19.35
CA ASN A 407 -3.01 -21.91 20.79
C ASN A 407 -3.53 -20.66 21.52
N PRO A 408 -4.71 -20.70 22.18
CA PRO A 408 -5.29 -19.56 22.87
C PRO A 408 -4.40 -18.97 23.99
N LEU A 409 -3.53 -19.77 24.59
CA LEU A 409 -2.69 -19.36 25.73
C LEU A 409 -1.47 -18.54 25.28
N THR A 410 -0.92 -18.84 24.10
CA THR A 410 0.33 -18.25 23.62
C THR A 410 0.17 -17.34 22.41
N ALA A 411 -0.98 -17.39 21.72
CA ALA A 411 -1.25 -16.55 20.55
C ALA A 411 -1.04 -15.06 20.87
N ARG A 412 -0.39 -14.34 19.95
CA ARG A 412 -0.23 -12.90 20.01
C ARG A 412 -1.54 -12.23 19.60
N LEU A 413 -2.31 -11.82 20.61
CA LEU A 413 -3.58 -11.12 20.41
C LEU A 413 -3.38 -9.62 20.62
N PRO A 414 -4.12 -8.76 19.90
CA PRO A 414 -4.20 -7.35 20.22
C PRO A 414 -4.60 -7.16 21.69
N CYS A 415 -3.87 -6.33 22.43
CA CYS A 415 -4.17 -5.99 23.82
C CYS A 415 -4.52 -4.50 23.91
N MET A 416 -5.52 -4.14 24.73
CA MET A 416 -5.81 -2.74 25.10
C MET A 416 -4.78 -2.23 26.12
N ARG A 417 -3.48 -2.40 25.86
CA ARG A 417 -2.50 -1.74 26.71
C ARG A 417 -2.52 -0.26 26.35
N GLY A 418 -3.06 0.55 27.27
CA GLY A 418 -2.88 1.99 27.22
C GLY A 418 -1.44 2.36 27.51
N ILE A 419 -1.09 3.61 27.20
CA ILE A 419 0.21 4.18 27.55
C ILE A 419 0.23 4.43 29.05
N THR A 420 1.32 4.06 29.72
CA THR A 420 1.48 4.23 31.17
C THR A 420 2.74 5.03 31.50
N GLY A 421 2.83 5.52 32.74
CA GLY A 421 4.03 6.23 33.23
C GLY A 421 4.27 7.57 32.53
N GLU A 422 5.55 7.90 32.32
CA GLU A 422 5.98 9.15 31.69
C GLU A 422 5.49 9.28 30.24
N ALA A 423 5.52 8.18 29.48
CA ALA A 423 5.02 8.15 28.11
C ALA A 423 3.55 8.60 28.04
N ARG A 424 2.74 8.30 29.07
CA ARG A 424 1.33 8.75 29.14
C ARG A 424 1.23 10.25 29.34
N ARG A 425 2.05 10.84 30.20
CA ARG A 425 2.08 12.31 30.42
C ARG A 425 2.43 13.03 29.12
N ASN A 426 3.53 12.64 28.47
CA ASN A 426 3.95 13.20 27.19
C ASN A 426 2.89 13.02 26.09
N TYR A 427 2.19 11.88 26.10
CA TYR A 427 1.09 11.64 25.18
C TYR A 427 -0.10 12.57 25.43
N LEU A 428 -0.54 12.76 26.68
CA LEU A 428 -1.66 13.64 27.00
C LEU A 428 -1.37 15.10 26.60
N ASP A 429 -0.13 15.56 26.75
CA ASP A 429 0.28 16.88 26.25
C ASP A 429 0.18 16.99 24.74
N ARG A 430 0.61 15.94 24.02
CA ARG A 430 0.47 15.85 22.56
C ARG A 430 -1.00 15.83 22.14
N VAL A 431 -1.85 15.11 22.87
CA VAL A 431 -3.30 15.06 22.64
C VAL A 431 -3.91 16.45 22.78
N ASN A 432 -3.60 17.17 23.85
CA ASN A 432 -4.12 18.53 24.08
C ASN A 432 -3.74 19.47 22.93
N LYS A 433 -2.47 19.45 22.49
CA LYS A 433 -1.99 20.22 21.33
C LYS A 433 -2.72 19.84 20.04
N THR A 434 -2.93 18.55 19.82
CA THR A 434 -3.59 18.00 18.61
C THR A 434 -5.09 18.35 18.58
N ILE A 435 -5.78 18.26 19.72
CA ILE A 435 -7.20 18.63 19.82
C ILE A 435 -7.39 20.13 19.59
N MET A 436 -6.51 20.98 20.14
CA MET A 436 -6.55 22.42 19.87
C MET A 436 -6.41 22.72 18.37
N GLN A 437 -5.53 21.99 17.67
CA GLN A 437 -5.38 22.11 16.22
C GLN A 437 -6.65 21.68 15.48
N PHE A 438 -7.29 20.59 15.89
CA PHE A 438 -8.57 20.18 15.29
C PHE A 438 -9.69 21.18 15.50
N ASN A 439 -9.63 22.04 16.51
CA ASN A 439 -10.68 23.03 16.77
C ASN A 439 -10.43 24.39 16.10
N LYS A 440 -9.23 24.62 15.56
CA LYS A 440 -8.96 25.83 14.76
C LYS A 440 -9.80 25.76 13.48
N ARG A 441 -10.52 26.85 13.20
CA ARG A 441 -11.37 27.01 12.02
C ARG A 441 -10.52 27.34 10.81
#